data_AF-A0A732D551-F1
#
_entry.id   AF-A0A732D551-F1
#
_cell.length_a   1.000
_cell.length_b   1.000
_cell.length_c   1.000
_cell.angle_alpha   90.00
_cell.angle_beta   90.00
_cell.angle_gamma   90.00
#
_symmetry.space_group_name_H-M   'P 1'
#
loop_
_entity.id
_entity.type
_entity.pdbx_description
1 polymer ?
#
loop_
_entity_poly.entity_id
_entity_poly.type
_entity_poly.pdbx_seq_one_letter_code
_entity_poly.pdbx_strand_id
1 'polypeptide(L)'
;MKKIIISAFVVMVLSGGTVWFSTRMSGTELSCNSTFEKNTANGSSARGMISVHLFRDHSGVASVTGKIITADGIWTINRETGFTYEAVDGRKGMLRIKKTSFRKLSRDNMPVRYDDDISMNTDSQNSDYLIIRKINKNTLLFTSPVAPFMLCVSE
;
A
#
# COMPACT_ATOMS: atom_id res chain seq x y z
N MET A 1 -22.52 -45.46 -16.02
CA MET A 1 -23.26 -44.18 -15.94
C MET A 1 -23.23 -43.53 -14.55
N LYS A 2 -23.64 -44.20 -13.45
CA LYS A 2 -23.62 -43.60 -12.09
C LYS A 2 -22.25 -43.02 -11.67
N LYS A 3 -21.14 -43.70 -11.95
CA LYS A 3 -19.78 -43.22 -11.64
C LYS A 3 -19.39 -41.94 -12.41
N ILE A 4 -19.86 -41.80 -13.65
CA ILE A 4 -19.61 -40.63 -14.50
C ILE A 4 -20.40 -39.43 -13.98
N ILE A 5 -21.65 -39.63 -13.55
CA ILE A 5 -22.50 -38.59 -12.96
C ILE A 5 -21.91 -38.09 -11.65
N ILE A 6 -21.45 -39.01 -10.77
CA ILE A 6 -20.79 -38.64 -9.51
C ILE A 6 -19.50 -37.88 -9.78
N SER A 7 -18.67 -38.36 -10.72
CA SER A 7 -17.44 -37.68 -11.14
C SER A 7 -17.72 -36.26 -11.66
N ALA A 8 -18.72 -36.09 -12.52
CA ALA A 8 -19.09 -34.79 -13.06
C ALA A 8 -19.59 -33.84 -11.96
N PHE A 9 -20.38 -34.35 -11.02
CA PHE A 9 -20.87 -33.58 -9.87
C PHE A 9 -19.73 -33.12 -8.96
N VAL A 10 -18.77 -34.01 -8.65
CA VAL A 10 -17.58 -33.66 -7.84
C VAL A 10 -16.73 -32.59 -8.53
N VAL A 11 -16.49 -32.71 -9.84
CA VAL A 11 -15.75 -31.70 -10.61
C VAL A 11 -16.50 -30.36 -10.61
N MET A 12 -17.82 -30.37 -10.73
CA MET A 12 -18.64 -29.16 -10.72
C MET A 12 -18.62 -28.46 -9.36
N VAL A 13 -18.66 -29.21 -8.26
CA VAL A 13 -18.56 -28.65 -6.89
C VAL A 13 -17.16 -28.08 -6.63
N LEU A 14 -16.10 -28.78 -7.06
CA LEU A 14 -14.72 -28.30 -6.88
C LEU A 14 -14.41 -27.05 -7.72
N SER A 15 -14.85 -27.03 -8.98
CA SER A 15 -14.68 -25.85 -9.85
C SER A 15 -15.55 -24.67 -9.39
N GLY A 16 -16.80 -24.92 -9.02
CA GLY A 16 -17.67 -23.91 -8.42
C GLY A 16 -17.11 -23.34 -7.11
N GLY A 17 -16.60 -24.20 -6.24
CA GLY A 17 -15.98 -23.81 -4.98
C GLY A 17 -14.72 -22.97 -5.17
N THR A 18 -13.84 -23.35 -6.10
CA THR A 18 -12.61 -22.60 -6.39
C THR A 18 -12.90 -21.23 -7.01
N VAL A 19 -13.84 -21.14 -7.95
CA VAL A 19 -14.28 -19.84 -8.52
C VAL A 19 -14.91 -18.94 -7.46
N TRP A 20 -15.79 -19.48 -6.62
CA TRP A 20 -16.42 -18.72 -5.54
C TRP A 20 -15.40 -18.21 -4.51
N PHE A 21 -14.42 -19.04 -4.15
CA PHE A 21 -13.34 -18.64 -3.24
C PHE A 21 -12.44 -17.57 -3.84
N SER A 22 -12.06 -17.74 -5.12
CA SER A 22 -11.18 -16.81 -5.83
C SER A 22 -11.82 -15.44 -6.00
N THR A 23 -13.12 -15.39 -6.30
CA THR A 23 -13.88 -14.13 -6.42
C THR A 23 -14.08 -13.41 -5.08
N ARG A 24 -14.07 -14.13 -3.95
CA ARG A 24 -14.09 -13.50 -2.63
C ARG A 24 -12.75 -12.93 -2.19
N MET A 25 -11.65 -13.59 -2.51
CA MET A 25 -10.29 -13.12 -2.22
C MET A 25 -9.81 -12.03 -3.18
N SER A 26 -10.32 -12.04 -4.42
CA SER A 26 -10.02 -11.01 -5.40
C SER A 26 -10.79 -9.72 -5.09
N GLY A 27 -10.06 -8.60 -5.02
CA GLY A 27 -10.64 -7.27 -4.95
C GLY A 27 -9.93 -6.34 -3.97
N THR A 28 -10.18 -5.06 -4.15
CA THR A 28 -9.64 -4.00 -3.30
C THR A 28 -10.44 -3.93 -2.00
N GLU A 29 -9.75 -4.09 -0.87
CA GLU A 29 -10.30 -3.84 0.46
C GLU A 29 -10.29 -2.34 0.78
N LEU A 30 -9.20 -1.66 0.42
CA LEU A 30 -9.06 -0.23 0.62
C LEU A 30 -8.25 0.36 -0.53
N SER A 31 -8.75 1.46 -1.10
CA SER A 31 -8.03 2.26 -2.08
C SER A 31 -7.91 3.67 -1.53
N CYS A 32 -6.69 4.17 -1.44
CA CYS A 32 -6.40 5.47 -0.89
C CYS A 32 -5.45 6.24 -1.78
N ASN A 33 -5.80 7.50 -2.08
CA ASN A 33 -4.93 8.44 -2.76
C ASN A 33 -4.81 9.72 -1.92
N SER A 34 -3.60 10.24 -1.82
CA SER A 34 -3.32 11.49 -1.12
C SER A 34 -2.20 12.24 -1.82
N THR A 35 -2.29 13.57 -1.83
CA THR A 35 -1.17 14.41 -2.23
C THR A 35 -0.35 14.77 -1.00
N PHE A 36 0.96 14.89 -1.18
CA PHE A 36 1.85 15.34 -0.11
C PHE A 36 2.69 16.51 -0.58
N GLU A 37 3.00 17.38 0.38
CA GLU A 37 3.99 18.42 0.27
C GLU A 37 4.76 18.45 1.60
N LYS A 38 6.08 18.32 1.51
CA LYS A 38 6.98 18.28 2.67
C LYS A 38 8.15 19.19 2.41
N ASN A 39 8.33 20.17 3.28
CA ASN A 39 9.55 20.96 3.32
C ASN A 39 10.45 20.37 4.41
N THR A 40 11.67 20.00 4.03
CA THR A 40 12.69 19.47 4.93
C THR A 40 13.42 20.63 5.63
N ALA A 41 14.00 20.35 6.80
CA ALA A 41 14.79 21.34 7.55
C ALA A 41 16.00 21.85 6.74
N ASN A 42 16.50 21.05 5.80
CA ASN A 42 17.64 21.39 4.93
C ASN A 42 17.24 22.24 3.71
N GLY A 43 16.01 22.77 3.67
CA GLY A 43 15.51 23.61 2.59
C GLY A 43 15.10 22.87 1.32
N SER A 44 15.14 21.53 1.32
CA SER A 44 14.60 20.73 0.22
C SER A 44 13.08 20.60 0.34
N SER A 45 12.38 20.59 -0.78
CA SER A 45 10.92 20.44 -0.84
C SER A 45 10.55 19.21 -1.66
N ALA A 46 9.73 18.33 -1.12
CA ALA A 46 9.19 17.17 -1.80
C ALA A 46 7.68 17.32 -1.97
N ARG A 47 7.19 17.10 -3.19
CA ARG A 47 5.75 17.13 -3.48
C ARG A 47 5.35 16.04 -4.45
N GLY A 48 4.16 15.51 -4.28
CA GLY A 48 3.69 14.44 -5.14
C GLY A 48 2.35 13.87 -4.71
N MET A 49 2.11 12.67 -5.19
CA MET A 49 0.97 11.84 -4.86
C MET A 49 1.47 10.51 -4.33
N ILE A 50 0.77 10.02 -3.33
CA ILE A 50 0.94 8.69 -2.77
C ILE A 50 -0.39 7.96 -2.83
N SER A 51 -0.34 6.75 -3.36
CA SER A 51 -1.47 5.84 -3.51
C SER A 51 -1.20 4.59 -2.72
N VAL A 52 -2.19 4.09 -1.98
CA VAL A 52 -2.11 2.84 -1.22
C VAL A 52 -3.33 2.01 -1.54
N HIS A 53 -3.09 0.80 -2.00
CA HIS A 53 -4.11 -0.21 -2.25
C HIS A 53 -3.88 -1.39 -1.33
N LEU A 54 -4.91 -1.75 -0.56
CA LEU A 54 -5.00 -2.99 0.20
C LEU A 54 -5.95 -3.93 -0.52
N PHE A 55 -5.52 -5.17 -0.74
CA PHE A 55 -6.30 -6.22 -1.38
C PHE A 55 -6.77 -7.24 -0.35
N ARG A 56 -7.96 -7.81 -0.56
CA ARG A 56 -8.58 -8.76 0.38
C ARG A 56 -7.76 -10.04 0.61
N ASP A 57 -6.77 -10.30 -0.23
CA ASP A 57 -5.80 -11.39 -0.08
C ASP A 57 -4.64 -11.06 0.88
N HIS A 58 -4.71 -9.94 1.61
CA HIS A 58 -3.70 -9.44 2.55
C HIS A 58 -2.41 -8.95 1.88
N SER A 59 -2.43 -8.73 0.57
CA SER A 59 -1.39 -8.02 -0.16
C SER A 59 -1.74 -6.55 -0.35
N GLY A 60 -0.74 -5.71 -0.57
CA GLY A 60 -0.95 -4.31 -0.85
C GLY A 60 0.17 -3.72 -1.69
N VAL A 61 -0.14 -2.58 -2.31
CA VAL A 61 0.79 -1.81 -3.13
C VAL A 61 0.69 -0.35 -2.72
N ALA A 62 1.85 0.25 -2.42
CA ALA A 62 2.00 1.69 -2.23
C ALA A 62 2.77 2.26 -3.42
N SER A 63 2.20 3.25 -4.10
CA SER A 63 2.83 3.94 -5.22
C SER A 63 3.11 5.38 -4.82
N VAL A 64 4.32 5.88 -5.11
CA VAL A 64 4.73 7.25 -4.85
C VAL A 64 5.23 7.87 -6.14
N THR A 65 4.61 8.97 -6.54
CA THR A 65 4.99 9.72 -7.74
C THR A 65 5.09 11.20 -7.41
N GLY A 66 6.20 11.84 -7.77
CA GLY A 66 6.40 13.24 -7.42
C GLY A 66 7.74 13.80 -7.82
N LYS A 67 8.10 14.92 -7.19
CA LYS A 67 9.39 15.57 -7.37
C LYS A 67 9.96 15.99 -6.03
N ILE A 68 11.27 15.89 -5.90
CA ILE A 68 12.04 16.54 -4.84
C ILE A 68 12.88 17.66 -5.45
N ILE A 69 12.78 18.83 -4.84
CA ILE A 69 13.43 20.06 -5.22
C ILE A 69 14.48 20.32 -4.16
N THR A 70 15.74 20.30 -4.56
CA THR A 70 16.91 20.48 -3.70
C THR A 70 17.77 21.60 -4.23
N ALA A 71 18.76 22.04 -3.46
CA ALA A 71 19.77 22.98 -3.96
C ALA A 71 20.53 22.44 -5.20
N ASP A 72 20.72 21.12 -5.26
CA ASP A 72 21.45 20.44 -6.33
C ASP A 72 20.61 20.22 -7.61
N GLY A 73 19.29 20.45 -7.54
CA GLY A 73 18.39 20.29 -8.68
C GLY A 73 17.05 19.64 -8.33
N ILE A 74 16.30 19.32 -9.39
CA ILE A 74 14.98 18.71 -9.33
C ILE A 74 15.06 17.25 -9.75
N TRP A 75 14.62 16.36 -8.86
CA TRP A 75 14.59 14.93 -9.09
C TRP A 75 13.15 14.42 -9.12
N THR A 76 12.91 13.42 -9.95
CA THR A 76 11.61 12.75 -10.11
C THR A 76 11.60 11.48 -9.29
N ILE A 77 10.52 11.28 -8.55
CA ILE A 77 10.21 10.04 -7.83
C ILE A 77 9.10 9.34 -8.58
N ASN A 78 9.28 8.05 -8.84
CA ASN A 78 8.24 7.19 -9.39
C ASN A 78 8.52 5.76 -8.91
N ARG A 79 7.85 5.34 -7.85
CA ARG A 79 8.20 4.11 -7.12
C ARG A 79 6.97 3.34 -6.71
N GLU A 80 7.14 2.03 -6.62
CA GLU A 80 6.14 1.11 -6.08
C GLU A 80 6.76 0.25 -5.00
N THR A 81 6.03 0.06 -3.92
CA THR A 81 6.36 -0.85 -2.82
C THR A 81 5.23 -1.86 -2.68
N GLY A 82 5.55 -3.13 -2.94
CA GLY A 82 4.65 -4.23 -2.61
C GLY A 82 4.85 -4.65 -1.16
N PHE A 83 3.76 -5.02 -0.50
CA PHE A 83 3.80 -5.48 0.88
C PHE A 83 2.67 -6.48 1.19
N THR A 84 2.82 -7.21 2.29
CA THR A 84 1.74 -7.97 2.92
C THR A 84 1.35 -7.29 4.22
N TYR A 85 0.09 -7.40 4.64
CA TYR A 85 -0.38 -6.84 5.89
C TYR A 85 -1.16 -7.86 6.74
N GLU A 86 -1.05 -7.71 8.06
CA GLU A 86 -1.86 -8.47 9.03
C GLU A 86 -2.56 -7.52 10.00
N ALA A 87 -3.83 -7.79 10.31
CA ALA A 87 -4.56 -7.02 11.31
C ALA A 87 -4.12 -7.45 12.71
N VAL A 88 -3.42 -6.58 13.43
CA VAL A 88 -2.95 -6.84 14.79
C VAL A 88 -4.00 -6.42 15.82
N ASP A 89 -4.71 -5.31 15.56
CA ASP A 89 -5.85 -4.87 16.37
C ASP A 89 -6.90 -4.23 15.45
N GLY A 90 -7.90 -5.01 15.05
CA GLY A 90 -8.97 -4.57 14.17
C GLY A 90 -9.85 -3.46 14.76
N ARG A 91 -9.93 -3.33 16.10
CA ARG A 91 -10.71 -2.25 16.74
C ARG A 91 -10.00 -0.89 16.62
N LYS A 92 -8.68 -0.91 16.62
CA LYS A 92 -7.83 0.28 16.49
C LYS A 92 -7.39 0.57 15.06
N GLY A 93 -7.73 -0.30 14.10
CA GLY A 93 -7.27 -0.21 12.71
C GLY A 93 -5.76 -0.38 12.59
N MET A 94 -5.15 -1.19 13.47
CA MET A 94 -3.71 -1.41 13.49
C MET A 94 -3.35 -2.59 12.60
N LEU A 95 -2.63 -2.29 11.53
CA LEU A 95 -2.06 -3.26 10.60
C LEU A 95 -0.56 -3.34 10.82
N ARG A 96 0.00 -4.54 10.79
CA ARG A 96 1.44 -4.71 10.64
C ARG A 96 1.74 -4.93 9.18
N ILE A 97 2.70 -4.19 8.64
CA ILE A 97 3.12 -4.30 7.24
C ILE A 97 4.47 -4.99 7.18
N LYS A 98 4.61 -5.89 6.20
CA LYS A 98 5.89 -6.47 5.81
C LYS A 98 6.12 -6.18 4.34
N LYS A 99 7.14 -5.38 4.05
CA LYS A 99 7.56 -5.11 2.67
C LYS A 99 7.98 -6.40 1.99
N THR A 100 7.50 -6.60 0.76
CA THR A 100 7.82 -7.77 -0.06
C THR A 100 8.57 -7.39 -1.32
N SER A 101 8.37 -6.18 -1.84
CA SER A 101 9.07 -5.70 -3.02
C SER A 101 9.21 -4.18 -3.04
N PHE A 102 10.23 -3.72 -3.76
CA PHE A 102 10.44 -2.31 -4.06
C PHE A 102 10.90 -2.17 -5.51
N ARG A 103 10.27 -1.27 -6.26
CA ARG A 103 10.54 -1.06 -7.67
C ARG A 103 10.64 0.43 -7.98
N LYS A 104 11.76 0.84 -8.59
CA LYS A 104 11.87 2.13 -9.27
C LYS A 104 11.22 2.00 -10.64
N LEU A 105 10.28 2.89 -10.94
CA LEU A 105 9.57 2.93 -12.22
C LEU A 105 10.29 3.86 -13.20
N SER A 106 9.78 3.92 -14.42
CA SER A 106 10.35 4.76 -15.47
C SER A 106 10.42 6.23 -15.00
N ARG A 107 11.51 6.90 -15.38
CA ARG A 107 11.78 8.31 -15.07
C ARG A 107 12.05 8.61 -13.59
N ASP A 108 12.10 7.62 -12.70
CA ASP A 108 12.68 7.82 -11.38
C ASP A 108 14.18 8.05 -11.53
N ASN A 109 14.63 9.24 -11.14
CA ASN A 109 16.05 9.61 -11.14
C ASN A 109 16.48 10.14 -9.78
N MET A 110 15.71 9.86 -8.71
CA MET A 110 16.03 10.38 -7.38
C MET A 110 17.26 9.65 -6.80
N PRO A 111 18.30 10.39 -6.41
CA PRO A 111 19.44 9.84 -5.69
C PRO A 111 19.04 9.18 -4.38
N VAL A 112 19.68 8.05 -4.04
CA VAL A 112 19.41 7.25 -2.83
C VAL A 112 19.55 8.07 -1.54
N ARG A 113 20.44 9.07 -1.52
CA ARG A 113 20.63 9.97 -0.36
C ARG A 113 19.37 10.75 0.05
N TYR A 114 18.35 10.82 -0.80
CA TYR A 114 17.07 11.47 -0.50
C TYR A 114 15.95 10.45 -0.21
N ASP A 115 16.27 9.16 -0.08
CA ASP A 115 15.26 8.13 0.18
C ASP A 115 14.58 8.37 1.54
N ASP A 116 15.30 8.82 2.56
CA ASP A 116 14.74 9.12 3.89
C ASP A 116 13.82 10.36 3.91
N ASP A 117 13.96 11.24 2.93
CA ASP A 117 13.09 12.42 2.83
C ASP A 117 11.66 12.05 2.41
N ILE A 118 11.49 10.89 1.77
CA ILE A 118 10.25 10.48 1.08
C ILE A 118 9.78 9.08 1.48
N SER A 119 10.66 8.26 2.05
CA SER A 119 10.24 6.99 2.63
C SER A 119 9.22 7.27 3.73
N MET A 120 8.25 6.37 3.90
CA MET A 120 7.24 6.46 4.95
C MET A 120 7.85 6.22 6.36
N ASN A 121 9.14 6.52 6.57
CA ASN A 121 9.97 6.06 7.69
C ASN A 121 9.73 4.58 7.98
N THR A 122 9.63 3.80 6.91
CA THR A 122 9.45 2.36 7.01
C THR A 122 10.77 1.72 6.68
N ASP A 123 11.52 1.33 7.69
CA ASP A 123 12.83 0.75 7.48
C ASP A 123 12.68 -0.68 6.96
N SER A 124 13.30 -1.01 5.83
CA SER A 124 13.08 -2.31 5.16
C SER A 124 13.41 -3.54 6.01
N GLN A 125 14.13 -3.35 7.13
CA GLN A 125 14.57 -4.42 8.02
C GLN A 125 13.70 -4.61 9.27
N ASN A 126 12.83 -3.66 9.62
CA ASN A 126 11.95 -3.77 10.79
C ASN A 126 10.49 -3.81 10.35
N SER A 127 9.69 -4.68 10.97
CA SER A 127 8.26 -4.72 10.67
C SER A 127 7.61 -3.42 11.14
N ASP A 128 7.23 -2.55 10.20
CA ASP A 128 6.58 -1.30 10.56
C ASP A 128 5.08 -1.49 10.72
N TYR A 129 4.56 -0.93 11.82
CA TYR A 129 3.13 -0.84 12.03
C TYR A 129 2.57 0.28 11.17
N LEU A 130 1.51 -0.01 10.42
CA LEU A 130 0.63 0.99 9.85
C LEU A 130 -0.63 1.07 10.70
N ILE A 131 -0.90 2.24 11.24
CA ILE A 131 -2.15 2.50 11.95
C ILE A 131 -3.05 3.30 11.01
N ILE A 132 -4.19 2.71 10.65
CA ILE A 132 -5.23 3.36 9.85
C ILE A 132 -6.33 3.79 10.82
N ARG A 133 -6.36 5.08 11.15
CA ARG A 133 -7.38 5.65 12.04
C ARG A 133 -8.47 6.31 11.23
N LYS A 134 -9.72 6.00 11.54
CA LYS A 134 -10.86 6.72 10.98
C LYS A 134 -11.06 8.06 11.71
N ILE A 135 -10.93 9.18 11.01
CA ILE A 135 -11.18 10.52 11.55
C ILE A 135 -12.68 10.84 11.46
N ASN A 136 -13.30 10.59 10.31
CA ASN A 136 -14.73 10.78 10.08
C ASN A 136 -15.25 9.70 9.12
N LYS A 137 -16.52 9.78 8.68
CA LYS A 137 -17.12 8.77 7.79
C LYS A 137 -16.27 8.45 6.55
N ASN A 138 -15.61 9.46 6.00
CA ASN A 138 -14.95 9.43 4.70
C ASN A 138 -13.45 9.77 4.80
N THR A 139 -12.89 9.95 6.00
CA THR A 139 -11.49 10.34 6.16
C THR A 139 -10.73 9.33 7.01
N LEU A 140 -9.65 8.81 6.44
CA LEU A 140 -8.73 7.88 7.08
C LEU A 140 -7.36 8.55 7.23
N LEU A 141 -6.79 8.45 8.41
CA LEU A 141 -5.43 8.89 8.72
C LEU A 141 -4.53 7.67 8.78
N PHE A 142 -3.49 7.69 7.96
CA PHE A 142 -2.45 6.69 7.90
C PHE A 142 -1.24 7.22 8.68
N THR A 143 -0.86 6.49 9.73
CA THR A 143 0.28 6.84 10.57
C THR A 143 1.20 5.65 10.76
N SER A 144 2.51 5.89 10.80
CA SER A 144 3.44 4.98 11.45
C SER A 144 3.58 5.37 12.94
N PRO A 145 4.15 4.52 13.81
CA PRO A 145 4.47 4.88 15.18
C PRO A 145 5.35 6.13 15.31
N VAL A 146 6.11 6.45 14.27
CA VAL A 146 7.12 7.52 14.28
C VAL A 146 6.58 8.82 13.67
N ALA A 147 5.66 8.76 12.69
CA ALA A 147 5.01 9.96 12.15
C ALA A 147 3.69 9.65 11.39
N PRO A 148 2.70 10.56 11.43
CA PRO A 148 1.62 10.57 10.45
C PRO A 148 2.19 10.91 9.07
N PHE A 149 1.76 10.20 8.03
CA PHE A 149 2.32 10.43 6.68
C PHE A 149 1.26 10.57 5.59
N MET A 150 -0.02 10.29 5.86
CA MET A 150 -1.06 10.40 4.83
C MET A 150 -2.47 10.62 5.41
N LEU A 151 -3.20 11.56 4.83
CA LEU A 151 -4.64 11.74 5.02
C LEU A 151 -5.37 11.31 3.74
N CYS A 152 -6.33 10.44 3.90
CA CYS A 152 -7.11 9.88 2.82
C CYS A 152 -8.55 10.31 2.92
N VAL A 153 -9.15 10.73 1.82
CA VAL A 153 -10.59 10.92 1.73
C VAL A 153 -11.14 9.82 0.83
N SER A 154 -11.92 8.90 1.39
CA SER A 154 -12.67 7.89 0.62
C SER A 154 -13.95 8.54 0.09
N GLU A 155 -14.19 8.42 -1.21
CA GLU A 155 -15.48 8.78 -1.82
C GLU A 155 -16.63 7.91 -1.29
#